data_AF-A0A7X8J733-F1
#
_entry.id   AF-A0A7X8J733-F1
#
_cell.length_a   1.000
_cell.length_b   1.000
_cell.length_c   1.000
_cell.angle_alpha   90.00
_cell.angle_beta   90.00
_cell.angle_gamma   90.00
#
_symmetry.space_group_name_H-M   'P 1'
#
loop_
_entity.id
_entity.type
_entity.pdbx_description
1 polymer ?
#
loop_
_entity_poly.entity_id
_entity_poly.type
_entity_poly.pdbx_seq_one_letter_code
_entity_poly.pdbx_strand_id
1 'polypeptide(L)'
;MAPFSAYHANRFINYMAQLDVNDGTRDGISTRLACGRAEIKEIISILRCRNFDGVLTIGGGSLYPATPQEAVADFTALLDNM
;
A
#
# COMPACT_ATOMS: atom_id res chain seq x y z
N MET A 1 3.42 -7.13 -19.39
CA MET A 1 3.06 -5.70 -19.41
C MET A 1 2.68 -5.31 -17.99
N ALA A 2 3.62 -4.73 -17.26
CA ALA A 2 3.39 -4.29 -15.88
C ALA A 2 2.52 -3.03 -15.89
N PRO A 3 1.48 -2.87 -15.04
CA PRO A 3 0.72 -1.64 -15.03
C PRO A 3 1.37 -0.64 -14.06
N PHE A 4 2.61 -0.25 -14.36
CA PHE A 4 3.20 0.98 -13.79
C PHE A 4 2.51 2.24 -14.32
N SER A 5 1.66 2.13 -15.36
CA SER A 5 0.97 3.27 -15.97
C SER A 5 -0.27 3.76 -15.20
N ALA A 6 -0.64 3.13 -14.08
CA ALA A 6 -1.77 3.61 -13.27
C ALA A 6 -1.41 4.84 -12.40
N TYR A 7 -0.13 5.17 -12.24
CA TYR A 7 0.33 6.35 -11.48
C TYR A 7 0.26 7.68 -12.26
N HIS A 8 -0.74 7.83 -13.14
CA HIS A 8 -1.37 9.14 -13.35
C HIS A 8 -2.07 9.68 -12.06
N ALA A 9 -1.96 8.95 -10.94
CA ALA A 9 -2.25 9.32 -9.55
C ALA A 9 -1.68 10.67 -9.07
N ASN A 10 -0.73 11.27 -9.80
CA ASN A 10 -0.14 12.57 -9.44
C ASN A 10 -1.17 13.70 -9.23
N ARG A 11 -2.36 13.61 -9.84
CA ARG A 11 -3.48 14.54 -9.63
C ARG A 11 -4.50 14.08 -8.60
N PHE A 12 -4.57 12.79 -8.31
CA PHE A 12 -5.64 12.20 -7.50
C PHE A 12 -5.35 12.26 -6.00
N ILE A 13 -4.08 12.26 -5.59
CA ILE A 13 -3.70 12.26 -4.16
C ILE A 13 -4.35 13.40 -3.37
N ASN A 14 -4.49 14.59 -3.95
CA ASN A 14 -5.13 15.74 -3.29
C ASN A 14 -6.65 15.60 -3.11
N TYR A 15 -7.27 14.61 -3.75
CA TYR A 15 -8.71 14.37 -3.72
C TYR A 15 -9.06 12.99 -3.15
N MET A 16 -8.05 12.20 -2.75
CA MET A 16 -8.28 10.90 -2.13
C MET A 16 -8.49 11.07 -0.63
N ALA A 17 -9.63 10.62 -0.13
CA ALA A 17 -9.90 10.56 1.31
C ALA A 17 -9.41 9.25 1.95
N GLN A 18 -9.30 8.19 1.15
CA GLN A 18 -8.86 6.87 1.60
C GLN A 18 -8.03 6.16 0.54
N LEU A 19 -7.02 5.41 0.98
CA LEU A 19 -6.24 4.49 0.17
C LEU A 19 -6.23 3.10 0.82
N ASP A 20 -6.67 2.09 0.06
CA ASP A 20 -6.59 0.70 0.46
C ASP A 20 -5.26 0.09 -0.03
N VAL A 21 -4.49 -0.48 0.91
CA VAL A 21 -3.18 -1.05 0.67
C VAL A 21 -3.24 -2.55 0.80
N ASN A 22 -2.92 -3.23 -0.29
CA ASN A 22 -2.81 -4.68 -0.42
C ASN A 22 -1.54 -5.00 -1.20
N ASP A 23 -0.82 -6.04 -0.79
CA ASP A 23 0.32 -6.57 -1.55
C ASP A 23 -0.03 -7.93 -2.13
N GLY A 24 0.57 -8.26 -3.27
CA GLY A 24 0.32 -9.53 -3.92
C GLY A 24 1.30 -9.88 -5.01
N THR A 25 1.28 -11.15 -5.40
CA THR A 25 2.04 -11.66 -6.53
C THR A 25 1.37 -11.28 -7.85
N ARG A 26 2.11 -11.45 -8.95
CA ARG A 26 1.57 -11.21 -10.30
C ARG A 26 0.34 -12.09 -10.61
N ASP A 27 0.25 -13.24 -9.97
CA ASP A 27 -0.84 -14.20 -10.17
C ASP A 27 -2.06 -13.90 -9.27
N GLY A 28 -2.06 -12.74 -8.60
CA GLY A 28 -3.19 -12.27 -7.79
C GLY A 28 -3.26 -12.90 -6.39
N ILE A 29 -2.19 -13.56 -5.94
CA ILE A 29 -2.13 -14.12 -4.59
C ILE A 29 -1.74 -13.02 -3.62
N SER A 30 -2.60 -12.72 -2.65
CA SER A 30 -2.29 -11.76 -1.59
C SER A 30 -1.09 -12.21 -0.75
N THR A 31 -0.23 -11.27 -0.40
CA THR A 31 0.94 -11.47 0.45
C THR A 31 0.91 -10.52 1.64
N ARG A 32 1.79 -10.77 2.62
CA ARG A 32 2.10 -9.74 3.63
C ARG A 32 2.68 -8.50 2.96
N LEU A 33 2.63 -7.37 3.66
CA LEU A 33 3.16 -6.10 3.16
C LEU A 33 4.64 -6.24 2.76
N ALA A 34 4.99 -5.62 1.63
CA ALA A 34 6.34 -5.60 1.05
C ALA A 34 6.93 -6.98 0.69
N CYS A 35 6.10 -8.03 0.62
CA CYS A 35 6.49 -9.36 0.17
C CYS A 35 6.01 -9.67 -1.25
N GLY A 36 5.20 -8.80 -1.85
CA GLY A 36 4.66 -8.96 -3.19
C GLY A 36 5.29 -7.98 -4.18
N ARG A 37 4.49 -7.51 -5.14
CA ARG A 37 4.91 -6.63 -6.24
C ARG A 37 4.15 -5.32 -6.31
N ALA A 38 3.46 -4.92 -5.23
CA ALA A 38 2.68 -3.69 -5.19
C ALA A 38 3.53 -2.43 -4.89
N GLU A 39 4.83 -2.57 -4.64
CA GLU A 39 5.78 -1.43 -4.46
C GLU A 39 5.35 -0.45 -3.36
N ILE A 40 4.80 -0.99 -2.28
CA ILE A 40 4.18 -0.24 -1.19
C ILE A 40 5.11 0.83 -0.59
N LYS A 41 6.42 0.58 -0.54
CA LYS A 41 7.41 1.59 -0.07
C LYS A 41 7.42 2.83 -0.96
N GLU A 42 7.34 2.67 -2.28
CA GLU A 42 7.30 3.80 -3.21
C GLU A 42 6.00 4.58 -3.04
N ILE A 43 4.88 3.87 -2.92
CA ILE A 43 3.56 4.47 -2.66
C ILE A 43 3.59 5.32 -1.39
N ILE A 44 4.04 4.76 -0.27
CA ILE A 44 4.13 5.48 1.01
C ILE A 44 5.06 6.69 0.89
N SER A 45 6.18 6.57 0.16
CA SER A 45 7.09 7.70 -0.07
C SER A 45 6.41 8.83 -0.83
N ILE A 46 5.64 8.51 -1.87
CA ILE A 46 4.85 9.50 -2.64
C ILE A 46 3.80 10.17 -1.73
N LEU A 47 3.10 9.42 -0.89
CA LEU A 47 2.10 9.96 0.06
C LEU A 47 2.75 10.92 1.07
N ARG A 48 3.91 10.55 1.63
CA ARG A 48 4.69 11.42 2.53
C ARG A 48 5.11 12.71 1.82
N CYS A 49 5.66 12.63 0.61
CA CYS A 49 6.07 13.80 -0.16
C CYS A 49 4.92 14.76 -0.51
N ARG A 50 3.67 14.29 -0.48
CA ARG A 50 2.47 15.08 -0.80
C ARG A 50 1.70 15.54 0.42
N ASN A 51 2.21 15.30 1.63
CA ASN A 51 1.49 15.58 2.88
C ASN A 51 0.07 14.97 2.87
N PHE A 52 -0.07 13.76 2.34
CA PHE A 52 -1.34 13.06 2.35
C PHE A 52 -1.83 12.88 3.80
N ASP A 53 -3.05 13.33 4.08
CA ASP A 53 -3.69 13.34 5.40
C ASP A 53 -4.95 12.46 5.46
N GLY A 54 -5.23 11.70 4.40
CA GLY A 54 -6.33 10.76 4.33
C GLY A 54 -6.07 9.44 5.08
N VAL A 55 -7.07 8.56 5.06
CA VAL A 55 -7.02 7.26 5.74
C VAL A 55 -6.30 6.23 4.88
N LEU A 56 -5.38 5.48 5.49
CA LEU A 56 -4.75 4.32 4.87
C LEU A 56 -5.26 3.04 5.53
N THR A 57 -5.85 2.15 4.74
CA THR A 57 -6.43 0.90 5.24
C THR A 57 -5.64 -0.30 4.72
N ILE A 58 -5.20 -1.18 5.61
CA ILE A 58 -4.50 -2.42 5.24
C ILE A 58 -5.56 -3.50 4.97
N GLY A 59 -5.44 -4.22 3.87
CA GLY A 59 -6.36 -5.32 3.58
C GLY A 59 -7.66 -4.90 2.89
N GLY A 60 -7.86 -3.61 2.54
CA GLY A 60 -9.14 -3.04 2.10
C GLY A 60 -9.88 -3.88 1.04
N GLY A 61 -10.75 -4.78 1.49
CA GLY A 61 -11.50 -5.72 0.65
C GLY A 61 -10.77 -6.99 0.17
N SER A 62 -9.47 -7.14 0.46
CA SER A 62 -8.67 -8.31 0.06
C SER A 62 -8.23 -9.14 1.27
N LEU A 63 -7.97 -10.43 1.05
CA LEU A 63 -7.48 -11.29 2.13
C LEU A 63 -6.05 -10.86 2.49
N TYR A 64 -5.84 -10.43 3.74
CA TYR A 64 -4.49 -10.26 4.30
C TYR A 64 -4.07 -11.58 4.93
N PRO A 65 -2.96 -12.20 4.53
CA PRO A 65 -2.56 -13.53 5.01
C PRO A 65 -1.91 -13.46 6.40
N ALA A 66 -2.52 -12.74 7.34
CA ALA A 66 -2.10 -12.64 8.75
C ALA A 66 -3.25 -12.08 9.62
N THR A 67 -3.03 -12.02 10.93
CA THR A 67 -3.93 -11.35 11.87
C THR A 67 -3.84 -9.81 11.76
N PRO A 68 -4.84 -9.06 12.25
CA PRO A 68 -4.76 -7.60 12.31
C PRO A 68 -3.55 -7.07 13.08
N GLN A 69 -3.16 -7.74 14.17
CA GLN A 69 -1.99 -7.38 14.98
C GLN A 69 -0.69 -7.52 14.18
N GLU A 70 -0.56 -8.60 13.42
CA GLU A 70 0.59 -8.81 12.53
C GLU A 70 0.61 -7.82 11.37
N ALA A 71 -0.56 -7.45 10.82
CA ALA A 71 -0.66 -6.44 9.77
C ALA A 71 -0.15 -5.06 10.27
N VAL A 72 -0.52 -4.68 11.49
CA VAL A 72 -0.02 -3.45 12.12
C VAL A 72 1.48 -3.54 12.38
N ALA A 73 1.98 -4.67 12.86
CA ALA A 73 3.41 -4.88 13.08
C ALA A 73 4.21 -4.79 11.76
N ASP A 74 3.71 -5.41 10.69
CA ASP A 74 4.33 -5.35 9.36
C ASP A 74 4.38 -3.92 8.83
N PHE A 75 3.29 -3.17 8.97
CA PHE A 75 3.24 -1.78 8.54
C PHE A 75 4.17 -0.89 9.38
N THR A 76 4.24 -1.11 10.69
CA THR A 76 5.14 -0.35 11.58
C THR A 76 6.59 -0.63 11.21
N ALA A 77 6.96 -1.90 11.05
CA ALA A 77 8.30 -2.29 10.60
C ALA A 77 8.63 -1.72 9.22
N LEU A 78 7.65 -1.61 8.33
CA LEU A 78 7.82 -0.96 7.04
C LEU A 78 8.17 0.51 7.20
N LEU A 79 7.42 1.25 8.04
CA LEU A 79 7.63 2.67 8.28
C LEU A 79 8.98 2.95 8.96
N ASP A 80 9.44 2.07 9.85
CA ASP A 80 10.71 2.19 10.57
C ASP A 80 11.93 1.95 9.67
N ASN A 81 11.76 1.19 8.58
CA ASN A 81 12.83 0.81 7.65
C ASN A 81 12.72 1.53 6.29
N MET A 82 12.13 2.73 6.29
CA MET A 82 11.89 3.58 5.13
C MET A 82 12.52 4.96 5.27
#